data_AF-A7SXJ6-F1
#
_entry.id   AF-A7SXJ6-F1
#
_cell.length_a   1.000
_cell.length_b   1.000
_cell.length_c   1.000
_cell.angle_alpha   90.00
_cell.angle_beta   90.00
_cell.angle_gamma   90.00
#
_symmetry.space_group_name_H-M   'P 1'
#
loop_
_entity.id
_entity.type
_entity.pdbx_description
1 polymer ?
#
loop_
_entity_poly.entity_id
_entity_poly.type
_entity_poly.pdbx_seq_one_letter_code
_entity_poly.pdbx_strand_id
1 'polypeptide(L)'
;MITAVGISNLQYVDMTSARNMFIVGVSIVAGMAIPFSLKAMFEADKNLIQTGSMEVDQIIKVLLTTNIAVGGLIALFLDNTIPGTAKERGITAWRKRGSGKEGGEDEDFQVAPIHVYDLPCCLKSLGYKPFAKYVPFLPYY
;
A
#
# COMPACT_ATOMS: atom_id res chain seq x y z
N MET A 1 -5.47 -6.74 2.66
CA MET A 1 -4.08 -7.21 2.40
C MET A 1 -3.29 -6.20 1.58
N ILE A 2 -3.72 -5.81 0.37
CA ILE A 2 -2.96 -4.92 -0.54
C ILE A 2 -2.65 -3.55 0.08
N THR A 3 -3.65 -2.88 0.68
CA THR A 3 -3.47 -1.59 1.36
C THR A 3 -2.50 -1.67 2.54
N ALA A 4 -2.53 -2.77 3.31
CA ALA A 4 -1.61 -2.96 4.43
C ALA A 4 -0.15 -3.08 3.97
N VAL A 5 0.11 -3.81 2.88
CA VAL A 5 1.44 -3.91 2.26
C VAL A 5 1.88 -2.55 1.68
N GLY A 6 0.96 -1.76 1.14
CA GLY A 6 1.26 -0.40 0.69
C GLY A 6 1.63 0.53 1.85
N ILE A 7 0.87 0.48 2.95
CA ILE A 7 1.10 1.31 4.14
C ILE A 7 2.40 0.89 4.85
N SER A 8 2.75 -0.40 4.90
CA SER A 8 4.01 -0.82 5.53
C SER A 8 5.23 -0.24 4.82
N ASN A 9 5.14 0.04 3.51
CA ASN A 9 6.22 0.72 2.79
C ASN A 9 6.37 2.20 3.18
N LEU A 10 5.33 2.84 3.74
CA LEU A 10 5.43 4.21 4.25
C LEU A 10 6.26 4.28 5.55
N GLN A 11 6.51 3.17 6.22
CA GLN A 11 7.38 3.12 7.40
C GLN A 11 8.83 3.51 7.07
N TYR A 12 9.25 3.39 5.81
CA TYR A 12 10.58 3.81 5.36
C TYR A 12 10.65 5.29 4.98
N VAL A 13 9.50 5.95 4.84
CA VAL A 13 9.38 7.35 4.45
C VAL A 13 9.33 8.20 5.71
N ASP A 14 9.91 9.39 5.67
CA ASP A 14 9.82 10.32 6.80
C ASP A 14 8.40 10.91 6.89
N MET A 15 7.57 10.31 7.75
CA MET A 15 6.21 10.76 8.03
C MET A 15 6.13 11.90 9.06
N THR A 16 7.27 12.44 9.51
CA THR A 16 7.29 13.70 10.28
C THR A 16 7.32 14.93 9.36
N SER A 17 7.77 14.75 8.12
CA SER A 17 7.77 15.78 7.09
C SER A 17 6.34 16.10 6.62
N ALA A 18 5.93 17.36 6.78
CA ALA A 18 4.64 17.85 6.32
C ALA A 18 4.41 17.62 4.82
N ARG A 19 5.48 17.68 4.00
CA ARG A 19 5.48 17.37 2.57
C ARG A 19 4.91 15.97 2.31
N ASN A 20 5.46 14.96 2.98
CA ASN A 20 5.13 13.56 2.72
C ASN A 20 3.73 13.22 3.24
N MET A 21 3.38 13.71 4.44
CA MET A 21 2.02 13.57 4.97
C MET A 21 0.98 14.22 4.06
N PHE A 22 1.28 15.40 3.50
CA PHE A 22 0.42 16.08 2.54
C PHE A 22 0.21 15.24 1.27
N ILE A 23 1.30 14.74 0.67
CA ILE A 23 1.23 13.90 -0.54
C ILE A 23 0.37 12.64 -0.30
N VAL A 24 0.60 11.94 0.82
CA VAL A 24 -0.16 10.73 1.18
C VAL A 24 -1.63 11.07 1.43
N GLY A 25 -1.92 12.12 2.21
CA GLY A 25 -3.28 12.51 2.53
C GLY A 25 -4.08 12.93 1.29
N VAL A 26 -3.51 13.81 0.46
CA VAL A 26 -4.15 14.28 -0.77
C VAL A 26 -4.34 13.15 -1.77
N SER A 27 -3.37 12.28 -1.95
CA SER A 27 -3.48 11.17 -2.91
C SER A 27 -4.54 10.13 -2.52
N ILE A 28 -4.70 9.83 -1.24
CA ILE A 28 -5.76 8.92 -0.75
C ILE A 28 -7.14 9.55 -0.98
N VAL A 29 -7.34 10.81 -0.55
CA VAL A 29 -8.65 11.48 -0.67
C VAL A 29 -9.00 11.72 -2.13
N ALA A 30 -8.08 12.25 -2.92
CA ALA A 30 -8.30 12.52 -4.34
C ALA A 30 -8.44 11.22 -5.16
N GLY A 31 -7.68 10.17 -4.80
CA GLY A 31 -7.79 8.84 -5.39
C GLY A 31 -9.13 8.14 -5.15
N MET A 32 -9.95 8.64 -4.23
CA MET A 32 -11.34 8.21 -4.06
C MET A 32 -12.33 9.18 -4.71
N ALA A 33 -12.13 10.48 -4.51
CA ALA A 33 -13.05 11.51 -4.98
C ALA A 33 -13.09 11.63 -6.51
N ILE A 34 -11.94 11.64 -7.17
CA ILE A 34 -11.86 11.82 -8.63
C ILE A 34 -12.51 10.64 -9.37
N PRO A 35 -12.16 9.38 -9.10
CA PRO A 35 -12.81 8.24 -9.75
C PRO A 35 -14.31 8.19 -9.52
N PHE A 36 -14.78 8.57 -8.33
CA PHE A 36 -16.20 8.65 -8.01
C PHE A 36 -16.92 9.65 -8.93
N SER A 37 -16.39 10.87 -9.06
CA SER A 37 -16.95 11.89 -9.95
C SER A 37 -16.86 11.49 -11.42
N LEU A 38 -15.74 10.91 -11.86
CA LEU A 38 -15.56 10.47 -13.24
C LEU A 38 -16.50 9.32 -13.61
N LYS A 39 -16.72 8.38 -12.68
CA LYS A 39 -17.67 7.29 -12.89
C LYS A 39 -19.09 7.82 -13.11
N ALA A 40 -19.53 8.76 -12.27
CA ALA A 40 -20.83 9.42 -12.44
C ALA A 40 -20.93 10.14 -13.80
N MET A 41 -19.85 10.78 -14.23
CA MET A 41 -19.78 11.46 -15.53
C MET A 41 -19.89 10.46 -16.71
N PHE A 42 -19.16 9.35 -16.66
CA PHE A 42 -19.21 8.30 -17.70
C PHE A 42 -20.54 7.55 -17.75
N GLU A 43 -21.27 7.48 -16.63
CA GLU A 43 -22.63 6.95 -16.60
C GLU A 43 -23.63 7.89 -17.26
N ALA A 44 -23.45 9.21 -17.10
CA ALA A 44 -24.29 10.23 -17.73
C ALA A 44 -24.05 10.35 -19.24
N ASP A 45 -22.78 10.29 -19.69
CA ASP A 45 -22.43 10.28 -21.11
C ASP A 45 -21.32 9.26 -21.41
N LYS A 46 -21.70 8.20 -22.13
CA LYS A 46 -20.79 7.10 -22.50
C LYS A 46 -19.75 7.51 -23.54
N ASN A 47 -19.94 8.64 -24.23
CA ASN A 47 -19.11 9.09 -25.34
C ASN A 47 -18.14 10.23 -24.96
N LEU A 48 -17.87 10.44 -23.67
CA LEU A 48 -16.95 11.49 -23.20
C LEU A 48 -15.50 11.33 -23.66
N ILE A 49 -15.06 10.09 -23.88
CA ILE A 49 -13.73 9.79 -24.42
C ILE A 49 -13.97 9.18 -25.80
N GLN A 50 -13.50 9.88 -26.84
CA GLN A 50 -13.56 9.45 -28.24
C GLN A 50 -12.17 9.62 -28.86
N THR A 51 -11.31 8.63 -28.60
CA THR A 51 -9.96 8.62 -29.18
C THR A 51 -9.94 7.99 -30.59
N GLY A 52 -11.11 7.53 -31.09
CA GLY A 52 -11.28 6.87 -32.38
C GLY A 52 -11.12 5.35 -32.35
N SER A 53 -10.73 4.78 -31.20
CA SER A 53 -10.67 3.32 -30.97
C SER A 53 -11.37 2.96 -29.67
N MET A 54 -12.38 2.09 -29.77
CA MET A 54 -13.20 1.67 -28.63
C MET A 54 -12.37 0.98 -27.53
N GLU A 55 -11.32 0.25 -27.91
CA GLU A 55 -10.45 -0.44 -26.94
C GLU A 55 -9.63 0.55 -26.12
N VAL A 56 -9.08 1.59 -26.77
CA VAL A 56 -8.30 2.64 -26.09
C VAL A 56 -9.19 3.43 -25.14
N ASP A 57 -10.39 3.80 -25.58
CA ASP A 57 -11.36 4.50 -24.76
C ASP A 57 -11.70 3.69 -23.50
N GLN A 58 -11.86 2.38 -23.64
CA GLN A 58 -12.13 1.48 -22.52
C GLN A 58 -10.95 1.38 -21.54
N ILE A 59 -9.73 1.25 -22.04
CA ILE A 59 -8.52 1.20 -21.20
C ILE A 59 -8.40 2.49 -20.38
N ILE A 60 -8.58 3.65 -21.03
CA ILE A 60 -8.51 4.96 -20.37
C ILE A 60 -9.62 5.07 -19.31
N LYS A 61 -10.86 4.69 -19.63
CA LYS A 61 -11.97 4.72 -18.66
C LYS A 61 -11.68 3.85 -17.43
N VAL A 62 -11.18 2.64 -17.62
CA VAL A 62 -10.85 1.73 -16.50
C VAL A 62 -9.71 2.33 -15.66
N LEU A 63 -8.67 2.86 -16.29
CA LEU A 63 -7.53 3.43 -15.58
C LEU A 63 -7.93 4.67 -14.75
N LEU A 64 -8.75 5.55 -15.32
CA LEU A 64 -9.26 6.76 -14.65
C LEU A 64 -10.32 6.49 -13.58
N THR A 65 -11.02 5.36 -13.65
CA THR A 65 -12.03 4.97 -12.63
C THR A 65 -11.48 4.01 -11.57
N THR A 66 -10.25 3.53 -11.73
CA THR A 66 -9.61 2.65 -10.75
C THR A 66 -8.96 3.46 -9.63
N ASN A 67 -9.56 3.40 -8.44
CA ASN A 67 -9.14 4.18 -7.26
C ASN A 67 -7.64 4.09 -6.96
N ILE A 68 -7.07 2.88 -6.95
CA ILE A 68 -5.65 2.70 -6.64
C ILE A 68 -4.72 3.26 -7.73
N ALA A 69 -5.15 3.24 -9.00
CA ALA A 69 -4.39 3.79 -10.10
C ALA A 69 -4.37 5.32 -10.04
N VAL A 70 -5.54 5.96 -9.88
CA VAL A 70 -5.64 7.42 -9.77
C VAL A 70 -4.93 7.94 -8.53
N GLY A 71 -5.11 7.29 -7.37
CA GLY A 71 -4.38 7.65 -6.15
C GLY A 71 -2.86 7.55 -6.34
N GLY A 72 -2.38 6.46 -6.97
CA GLY A 72 -0.96 6.29 -7.29
C GLY A 72 -0.40 7.33 -8.26
N LEU A 73 -1.15 7.68 -9.31
CA LEU A 73 -0.75 8.70 -10.28
C LEU A 73 -0.66 10.09 -9.64
N ILE A 74 -1.61 10.44 -8.77
CA ILE A 74 -1.60 11.70 -8.03
C ILE A 74 -0.43 11.74 -7.05
N ALA A 75 -0.21 10.65 -6.31
CA ALA A 75 0.94 10.55 -5.41
C ALA A 75 2.27 10.71 -6.16
N LEU A 76 2.42 10.04 -7.32
CA LEU A 76 3.60 10.15 -8.17
C LEU A 76 3.78 11.57 -8.70
N PHE A 77 2.71 12.19 -9.19
CA PHE A 77 2.75 13.55 -9.71
C PHE A 77 3.17 14.55 -8.63
N LEU A 78 2.57 14.46 -7.44
CA LEU A 78 2.88 15.36 -6.32
C LEU A 78 4.29 15.10 -5.75
N ASP A 79 4.74 13.85 -5.68
CA ASP A 79 6.09 13.54 -5.19
C ASP A 79 7.18 14.06 -6.14
N ASN A 80 6.94 14.11 -7.45
CA ASN A 80 7.88 14.70 -8.40
C ASN A 80 7.81 16.23 -8.45
N THR A 81 6.62 16.79 -8.27
CA THR A 81 6.41 18.25 -8.38
C THR A 81 6.89 18.98 -7.12
N ILE A 82 6.67 18.42 -5.93
CA ILE A 82 7.03 19.07 -4.67
C ILE A 82 8.49 18.71 -4.32
N PRO A 83 9.39 19.69 -4.13
CA PRO A 83 10.79 19.42 -3.82
C PRO A 83 10.92 18.64 -2.52
N GLY A 84 11.91 17.74 -2.45
CA GLY A 84 12.19 16.93 -1.27
C GLY A 84 13.50 16.16 -1.42
N THR A 85 14.06 15.71 -0.31
CA THR A 85 15.34 15.00 -0.27
C THR A 85 15.19 13.48 -0.41
N ALA A 86 16.25 12.81 -0.86
CA ALA A 86 16.27 11.35 -0.96
C ALA A 86 16.18 10.62 0.40
N LYS A 87 16.45 11.34 1.50
CA LYS A 87 16.25 10.83 2.87
C LYS A 87 14.77 10.89 3.24
N GLU A 88 14.12 12.02 3.05
CA GLU A 88 12.68 12.19 3.33
C GLU A 88 11.82 11.21 2.51
N ARG A 89 12.20 10.90 1.27
CA ARG A 89 11.52 9.92 0.41
C ARG A 89 11.76 8.46 0.80
N GLY A 90 12.61 8.17 1.79
CA GLY A 90 12.93 6.80 2.23
C GLY A 90 13.86 6.00 1.32
N ILE A 91 14.38 6.60 0.24
CA ILE A 91 15.25 5.92 -0.75
C ILE A 91 16.54 5.44 -0.09
N THR A 92 17.08 6.20 0.86
CA THR A 92 18.32 5.83 1.57
C THR A 92 18.11 4.60 2.46
N ALA A 93 17.01 4.57 3.24
CA ALA A 93 16.64 3.44 4.08
C ALA A 93 16.34 2.19 3.23
N TRP A 94 15.61 2.37 2.13
CA TRP A 94 15.28 1.29 1.20
C TRP A 94 16.52 0.67 0.53
N ARG A 95 17.48 1.51 0.09
CA ARG A 95 18.73 1.04 -0.53
C ARG A 95 19.65 0.28 0.43
N LYS A 96 19.72 0.70 1.70
CA LYS A 96 20.48 -0.02 2.75
C LYS A 96 20.00 -1.47 2.91
N ARG A 97 18.70 -1.71 2.69
CA ARG A 97 18.11 -3.06 2.78
C ARG A 97 18.35 -3.92 1.53
N GLY A 98 18.37 -3.31 0.34
CA GLY A 98 18.57 -4.03 -0.94
C GLY A 98 20.03 -4.33 -1.27
N SER A 99 20.98 -3.59 -0.68
CA SER A 99 22.41 -3.89 -0.76
C SER A 99 22.76 -4.81 0.40
N GLY A 100 22.77 -6.12 0.18
CA GLY A 100 22.93 -7.18 1.19
C GLY A 100 24.20 -7.11 2.05
N LYS A 101 24.29 -6.12 2.94
CA LYS A 101 25.02 -6.25 4.19
C LYS A 101 24.07 -6.89 5.20
N GLU A 102 23.96 -8.20 5.11
CA GLU A 102 23.74 -9.01 6.30
C GLU A 102 24.92 -8.74 7.24
N GLY A 103 24.72 -7.92 8.27
CA GLY A 103 25.72 -7.71 9.31
C GLY A 103 25.79 -6.26 9.80
N GLY A 104 25.32 -6.07 11.04
CA GLY A 104 25.59 -4.89 11.85
C GLY A 104 24.31 -4.18 12.30
N GLU A 105 23.75 -4.70 13.40
CA GLU A 105 23.29 -3.96 14.58
C GLU A 105 22.37 -2.72 14.38
N ASP A 106 21.19 -2.83 15.00
CA ASP A 106 20.37 -1.73 15.54
C ASP A 106 19.49 -0.91 14.59
N GLU A 107 18.46 -1.49 13.96
CA GLU A 107 17.14 -0.82 13.85
C GLU A 107 15.99 -1.85 13.92
N ASP A 108 15.21 -1.75 14.99
CA ASP A 108 14.13 -2.64 15.45
C ASP A 108 12.96 -2.77 14.44
N PHE A 109 13.10 -3.63 13.43
CA PHE A 109 11.93 -4.24 12.80
C PHE A 109 11.53 -5.44 13.66
N GLN A 110 10.57 -5.23 14.57
CA GLN A 110 9.86 -6.31 15.24
C GLN A 110 9.20 -7.19 14.17
N VAL A 111 9.90 -8.22 13.71
CA VAL A 111 9.22 -9.43 13.27
C VAL A 111 8.52 -9.91 14.53
N ALA A 112 7.19 -9.78 14.53
CA ALA A 112 6.33 -10.28 15.58
C ALA A 112 6.87 -11.66 16.01
N PRO A 113 7.32 -11.87 17.27
CA PRO A 113 7.77 -13.18 17.69
C PRO A 113 6.65 -14.17 17.35
N ILE A 114 6.99 -15.41 17.00
CA ILE A 114 6.00 -16.44 16.61
C ILE A 114 4.82 -16.53 17.62
N HIS A 115 5.08 -16.16 18.87
CA HIS A 115 4.13 -15.97 19.97
C HIS A 115 3.06 -14.86 19.81
N VAL A 116 3.14 -13.95 18.84
CA VAL A 116 2.12 -12.90 18.62
C VAL A 116 0.79 -13.50 18.14
N TYR A 117 0.82 -14.69 17.57
CA TYR A 117 -0.36 -15.45 17.18
C TYR A 117 -0.75 -16.53 18.19
N ASP A 118 -0.26 -16.44 19.43
CA ASP A 118 -0.66 -17.38 20.48
C ASP A 118 -2.15 -17.30 20.76
N LEU A 119 -2.77 -18.48 20.84
CA LEU A 119 -4.16 -18.60 21.23
C LEU A 119 -4.33 -18.09 22.68
N PRO A 120 -5.40 -17.33 22.98
CA PRO A 120 -5.66 -16.85 24.33
C PRO A 120 -5.82 -18.04 25.29
N CYS A 121 -5.52 -17.82 26.57
CA CYS A 121 -5.24 -18.80 27.62
C CYS A 121 -5.94 -20.17 27.50
N CYS A 122 -7.27 -20.19 27.29
CA CYS A 122 -8.07 -21.42 27.26
C CYS A 122 -7.96 -22.23 25.95
N LEU A 123 -7.43 -21.64 24.87
CA LEU A 123 -7.31 -22.26 23.55
C LEU A 123 -5.90 -22.78 23.26
N LYS A 124 -4.91 -22.52 24.13
CA LYS A 124 -3.53 -23.05 23.98
C LYS A 124 -3.50 -24.57 23.84
N SER A 125 -4.38 -25.27 24.57
CA SER A 125 -4.52 -26.74 24.51
C SER A 125 -4.91 -27.27 23.13
N LEU A 126 -5.43 -26.42 22.24
CA LEU A 126 -5.83 -26.79 20.88
C LEU A 126 -4.63 -26.91 19.93
N GLY A 127 -3.56 -26.12 20.16
CA GLY A 127 -2.33 -26.17 19.36
C GLY A 127 -1.49 -27.43 19.60
N TYR A 128 -1.61 -28.07 20.77
CA TYR A 128 -0.92 -29.32 21.11
C TYR A 128 -1.62 -30.58 20.58
N LYS A 129 -2.81 -30.44 19.95
CA LYS A 129 -3.52 -31.60 19.38
C LYS A 129 -2.98 -31.95 17.99
N PRO A 130 -2.93 -33.23 17.61
CA PRO A 130 -2.40 -33.67 16.31
C PRO A 130 -3.21 -33.14 15.11
N PHE A 131 -4.47 -32.77 15.32
CA PHE A 131 -5.32 -32.13 14.32
C PHE A 131 -4.84 -30.72 13.94
N ALA A 132 -4.11 -30.02 14.82
CA ALA A 132 -3.65 -28.65 14.59
C ALA A 132 -2.79 -28.50 13.33
N LYS A 133 -2.03 -29.54 12.96
CA LYS A 133 -1.21 -29.60 11.74
C LYS A 133 -2.02 -29.41 10.44
N TYR A 134 -3.31 -29.70 10.46
CA TYR A 134 -4.18 -29.63 9.27
C TYR A 134 -4.94 -28.30 9.17
N VAL A 135 -4.83 -27.43 10.18
CA VAL A 135 -5.55 -26.15 10.23
C VAL A 135 -4.57 -25.01 9.91
N PRO A 136 -4.74 -24.30 8.78
CA PRO A 136 -3.72 -23.37 8.27
C PRO A 136 -3.46 -22.13 9.13
N PHE A 137 -4.30 -21.84 10.11
CA PHE A 137 -4.21 -20.66 10.99
C PHE A 137 -3.98 -21.02 12.47
N LEU A 138 -3.82 -22.31 12.79
CA LEU A 138 -3.62 -22.76 14.17
C LEU A 138 -2.12 -22.96 14.42
N PRO A 139 -1.53 -22.34 15.46
CA PRO A 139 -0.13 -22.60 15.81
C PRO A 139 0.02 -24.06 16.27
N TYR A 140 1.04 -24.74 15.75
CA TYR A 140 1.42 -26.10 16.13
C TYR A 140 2.72 -26.05 16.91
N TYR A 141 2.71 -26.60 18.12
CA TYR A 141 3.84 -26.66 19.06
C TYR A 141 4.32 -28.09 19.24
#